data_AF-S8EIZ9-F1
#
_entry.id   AF-S8EIZ9-F1
#
_cell.length_a   1.000
_cell.length_b   1.000
_cell.length_c   1.000
_cell.angle_alpha   90.00
_cell.angle_beta   90.00
_cell.angle_gamma   90.00
#
_symmetry.space_group_name_H-M   'P 1'
#
loop_
_entity.id
_entity.type
_entity.pdbx_description
1 polymer ?
#
loop_
_entity_poly.entity_id
_entity_poly.type
_entity_poly.pdbx_seq_one_letter_code
_entity_poly.pdbx_strand_id
1 'polypeptide(L)'
;MFATKFTTALLFALVSSISASPINVGRGTLAIWDPTILTPDAQTVWVRGQTAEVTWDTSNPPSSVTNPIGQVLLAKGGNQGYGILASGFQLTDGSVEVTVPSDLEPGSDYQVVLFGDSGNVSPEFTIQ
;
A
#
# COMPACT_ATOMS: atom_id res chain seq x y z
N MET A 1 -47.65 -7.33 62.47
CA MET A 1 -46.91 -8.61 62.47
C MET A 1 -47.02 -9.20 61.08
N PHE A 2 -45.89 -9.15 60.36
CA PHE A 2 -45.46 -9.79 59.09
C PHE A 2 -46.26 -9.64 57.79
N ALA A 3 -45.62 -8.94 56.84
CA ALA A 3 -45.86 -8.94 55.40
C ALA A 3 -44.79 -9.79 54.70
N THR A 4 -45.16 -10.57 53.68
CA THR A 4 -44.23 -11.37 52.85
C THR A 4 -44.75 -11.35 51.41
N LYS A 5 -44.34 -10.39 50.57
CA LYS A 5 -43.16 -10.32 49.67
C LYS A 5 -43.19 -11.30 48.49
N PHE A 6 -43.48 -10.74 47.31
CA PHE A 6 -43.24 -11.29 45.97
C PHE A 6 -41.75 -11.66 45.79
N THR A 7 -41.48 -12.81 45.16
CA THR A 7 -40.11 -13.16 44.74
C THR A 7 -40.11 -13.55 43.27
N THR A 8 -39.54 -12.67 42.45
CA THR A 8 -39.23 -12.93 41.03
C THR A 8 -37.80 -13.43 40.96
N ALA A 9 -37.57 -14.59 40.35
CA ALA A 9 -36.23 -15.13 40.13
C ALA A 9 -35.60 -14.45 38.90
N LEU A 10 -34.43 -13.82 39.08
CA LEU A 10 -33.63 -13.22 38.02
C LEU A 10 -32.52 -14.21 37.63
N LEU A 11 -32.56 -14.74 36.40
CA LEU A 11 -31.45 -15.52 35.84
C LEU A 11 -30.33 -14.57 35.38
N PHE A 12 -29.13 -14.71 35.93
CA PHE A 12 -27.91 -14.12 35.38
C PHE A 12 -27.24 -15.12 34.43
N ALA A 13 -27.18 -14.80 33.14
CA ALA A 13 -26.34 -15.51 32.18
C ALA A 13 -24.90 -15.00 32.30
N LEU A 14 -23.97 -15.88 32.67
CA LEU A 14 -22.53 -15.60 32.64
C LEU A 14 -22.03 -15.73 31.20
N VAL A 15 -21.67 -14.60 30.57
CA VAL A 15 -20.96 -14.60 29.28
C VAL A 15 -19.47 -14.56 29.59
N SER A 16 -18.78 -15.67 29.32
CA SER A 16 -17.31 -15.74 29.41
C SER A 16 -16.70 -15.04 28.20
N SER A 17 -16.07 -13.89 28.40
CA SER A 17 -15.27 -13.24 27.35
C SER A 17 -13.97 -14.03 27.13
N ILE A 18 -13.82 -14.64 25.96
CA ILE A 18 -12.53 -15.19 25.54
C ILE A 18 -11.67 -14.01 25.11
N SER A 19 -10.76 -13.56 25.97
CA SER A 19 -9.74 -12.59 25.60
C SER A 19 -8.63 -13.33 24.87
N ALA A 20 -8.62 -13.24 23.54
CA ALA A 20 -7.46 -13.61 22.74
C ALA A 20 -6.47 -12.43 22.77
N SER A 21 -5.40 -12.57 23.54
CA SER A 21 -4.26 -11.66 23.41
C SER A 21 -3.48 -12.05 22.15
N PRO A 22 -3.17 -11.10 21.24
CA PRO A 22 -2.31 -11.42 20.11
C PRO A 22 -0.95 -11.87 20.64
N ILE A 23 -0.50 -13.04 20.19
CA ILE A 23 0.83 -13.54 20.51
C ILE A 23 1.83 -12.65 19.78
N ASN A 24 2.55 -11.82 20.53
CA ASN A 24 3.67 -11.05 20.00
C ASN A 24 4.86 -12.01 19.82
N VAL A 25 4.84 -12.78 18.74
CA VAL A 25 5.94 -13.67 18.40
C VAL A 25 7.07 -12.79 17.87
N GLY A 26 8.10 -12.58 18.69
CA GLY A 26 9.39 -12.08 18.23
C GLY A 26 10.04 -13.08 17.28
N ARG A 27 9.63 -13.05 16.03
CA ARG A 27 10.25 -13.70 14.88
C ARG A 27 10.45 -12.59 13.86
N GLY A 28 11.62 -12.53 13.21
CA GLY A 28 11.76 -11.78 11.97
C GLY A 28 10.76 -12.36 10.97
N THR A 29 9.54 -11.84 10.98
CA THR A 29 8.48 -12.24 10.08
C THR A 29 8.83 -11.61 8.75
N LEU A 30 9.07 -12.44 7.73
CA LEU A 30 8.96 -12.02 6.34
C LEU A 30 7.59 -11.33 6.22
N ALA A 31 7.60 -10.00 6.20
CA ALA A 31 6.39 -9.20 6.14
C ALA A 31 6.33 -8.62 4.74
N ILE A 32 5.15 -8.74 4.12
CA ILE A 32 4.87 -8.14 2.82
C ILE A 32 5.09 -6.63 2.98
N TRP A 33 6.12 -6.10 2.31
CA TRP A 33 6.38 -4.68 2.32
C TRP A 33 5.51 -3.97 1.28
N ASP A 34 4.72 -3.01 1.76
CA ASP A 34 3.75 -2.24 0.97
C ASP A 34 4.05 -0.73 1.09
N PRO A 35 5.15 -0.23 0.50
CA PRO A 35 5.54 1.17 0.66
C PRO A 35 4.55 2.12 -0.03
N THR A 36 4.21 3.22 0.64
CA THR A 36 3.33 4.25 0.07
C THR A 36 4.11 5.08 -0.95
N ILE A 37 3.60 5.15 -2.18
CA ILE A 37 4.13 6.04 -3.22
C ILE A 37 3.84 7.49 -2.84
N LEU A 38 4.88 8.32 -2.85
CA LEU A 38 4.82 9.74 -2.52
C LEU A 38 4.73 10.59 -3.79
N THR A 39 5.51 10.24 -4.83
CA THR A 39 5.40 10.82 -6.17
C THR A 39 5.39 9.73 -7.23
N PRO A 40 4.57 9.83 -8.29
CA PRO A 40 3.61 10.89 -8.57
C PRO A 40 2.39 10.86 -7.64
N ASP A 41 1.86 12.05 -7.37
CA ASP A 41 0.60 12.28 -6.67
C ASP A 41 -0.45 12.93 -7.59
N ALA A 42 -1.63 13.26 -7.05
CA ALA A 42 -2.72 13.84 -7.83
C ALA A 42 -2.43 15.24 -8.41
N GLN A 43 -1.36 15.91 -7.98
CA GLN A 43 -0.94 17.22 -8.52
C GLN A 43 0.25 17.10 -9.46
N THR A 44 0.80 15.89 -9.62
CA THR A 44 1.96 15.65 -10.46
C THR A 44 1.61 15.74 -11.94
N VAL A 45 2.49 16.41 -12.68
CA VAL A 45 2.43 16.51 -14.14
C VAL A 45 3.77 16.02 -14.70
N TRP A 46 3.72 14.94 -15.46
CA TRP A 46 4.87 14.44 -16.22
C TRP A 46 4.80 14.91 -17.67
N VAL A 47 5.96 15.24 -18.22
CA VAL A 47 6.09 15.65 -19.62
C VAL A 47 6.63 14.48 -20.42
N ARG A 48 5.93 14.15 -21.51
CA ARG A 48 6.32 13.06 -22.41
C ARG A 48 7.75 13.25 -22.95
N GLY A 49 8.52 12.16 -22.95
CA GLY A 49 9.92 12.14 -23.38
C GLY A 49 10.92 12.70 -22.36
N GLN A 50 10.47 13.21 -21.21
CA GLN A 50 11.36 13.67 -20.14
C GLN A 50 11.60 12.57 -19.09
N THR A 51 12.63 12.78 -18.28
CA THR A 51 12.83 11.99 -17.07
C THR A 51 11.93 12.49 -15.94
N ALA A 52 11.48 11.57 -15.11
CA ALA A 52 10.70 11.86 -13.91
C ALA A 52 11.14 10.94 -12.77
N GLU A 53 10.83 11.31 -11.54
CA GLU A 53 11.18 10.54 -10.36
C GLU A 53 9.93 9.94 -9.71
N VAL A 54 9.99 8.63 -9.49
CA VAL A 54 9.01 7.91 -8.67
C VAL A 54 9.63 7.75 -7.29
N THR A 55 8.92 8.19 -6.25
CA THR A 55 9.40 8.11 -4.85
C THR A 55 8.38 7.41 -3.97
N TRP A 56 8.87 6.75 -2.92
CA TRP A 56 8.03 6.04 -1.95
C TRP A 56 8.61 6.09 -0.54
N ASP A 57 7.75 5.90 0.45
CA ASP A 57 8.12 5.96 1.86
C ASP A 57 8.91 4.70 2.29
N THR A 58 10.12 4.92 2.78
CA THR A 58 11.03 3.90 3.33
C THR A 58 11.30 4.07 4.81
N SER A 59 10.49 4.86 5.52
CA SER A 59 10.69 5.16 6.96
C SER A 59 10.47 3.98 7.89
N ASN A 60 9.66 3.00 7.49
CA ASN A 60 9.29 1.84 8.30
C ASN A 60 9.38 0.52 7.51
N PRO A 61 10.56 0.13 7.01
CA PRO A 61 10.70 -1.13 6.28
C PRO A 61 10.60 -2.32 7.25
N PRO A 62 10.10 -3.47 6.80
CA PRO A 62 10.16 -4.69 7.60
C PRO A 62 11.60 -5.14 7.82
N SER A 63 11.85 -5.97 8.83
CA SER A 63 13.19 -6.49 9.15
C SER A 63 13.84 -7.27 8.00
N SER A 64 13.03 -7.76 7.07
CA SER A 64 13.44 -8.47 5.86
C SER A 64 12.33 -8.34 4.82
N VAL A 65 12.70 -7.95 3.60
CA VAL A 65 11.81 -7.87 2.44
C VAL A 65 11.95 -9.15 1.63
N THR A 66 10.84 -9.84 1.32
CA THR A 66 10.91 -11.15 0.65
C THR A 66 11.32 -11.01 -0.80
N ASN A 67 10.78 -10.01 -1.50
CA ASN A 67 11.20 -9.58 -2.83
C ASN A 67 11.68 -8.12 -2.81
N PRO A 68 12.98 -7.87 -2.62
CA PRO A 68 13.52 -6.52 -2.51
C PRO A 68 13.69 -5.82 -3.87
N ILE A 69 13.53 -6.53 -4.99
CA ILE A 69 13.78 -5.99 -6.32
C ILE A 69 12.49 -5.38 -6.88
N GLY A 70 12.56 -4.07 -7.14
CA GLY A 70 11.44 -3.28 -7.60
C GLY A 70 11.25 -3.24 -9.11
N GLN A 71 10.01 -2.97 -9.52
CA GLN A 71 9.62 -2.56 -10.87
C GLN A 71 8.60 -1.43 -10.80
N VAL A 72 8.66 -0.49 -11.73
CA VAL A 72 7.63 0.54 -11.92
C VAL A 72 6.90 0.24 -13.22
N LEU A 73 5.60 0.02 -13.13
CA LEU A 73 4.70 -0.11 -14.27
C LEU A 73 3.90 1.18 -14.44
N LEU A 74 3.60 1.53 -15.69
CA LEU A 74 2.63 2.55 -16.03
C LEU A 74 1.25 1.90 -16.18
N ALA A 75 0.25 2.54 -15.61
CA ALA A 75 -1.16 2.20 -15.74
C ALA A 75 -1.95 3.40 -16.23
N LYS A 76 -3.09 3.15 -16.87
CA LYS A 76 -4.04 4.20 -17.29
C LYS A 76 -5.47 3.67 -17.21
N GLY A 77 -6.37 4.45 -16.61
CA GLY A 77 -7.81 4.09 -16.54
C GLY A 77 -8.06 2.70 -15.94
N GLY A 78 -7.25 2.30 -14.95
CA GLY A 78 -7.31 0.98 -14.30
C GLY A 78 -6.64 -0.17 -15.07
N ASN A 79 -6.10 0.06 -16.26
CA ASN A 79 -5.31 -0.95 -16.99
C ASN A 79 -3.83 -0.85 -16.61
N GLN A 80 -3.31 -1.85 -15.90
CA GLN A 80 -1.92 -1.90 -15.40
C GLN A 80 -0.89 -2.37 -16.46
N GLY A 81 -1.34 -2.72 -17.67
CA GLY A 81 -0.49 -3.22 -18.75
C GLY A 81 0.04 -2.14 -19.70
N TYR A 82 0.14 -0.87 -19.27
CA TYR A 82 0.53 0.24 -20.15
C TYR A 82 2.03 0.28 -20.46
N GLY A 83 2.87 -0.34 -19.63
CA GLY A 83 4.29 -0.55 -19.89
C GLY A 83 5.12 -0.65 -18.61
N ILE A 84 6.36 -1.13 -18.71
CA ILE A 84 7.35 -1.07 -17.62
C ILE A 84 8.23 0.16 -17.86
N LEU A 85 8.33 1.03 -16.85
CA LEU A 85 9.13 2.26 -16.90
C LEU A 85 10.53 2.09 -16.30
N ALA A 86 10.66 1.26 -15.27
CA ALA A 86 11.93 0.89 -14.65
C ALA A 86 11.85 -0.48 -13.97
N SER A 87 12.99 -1.14 -13.82
CA SER A 87 13.09 -2.43 -13.14
C SER A 87 14.51 -2.66 -12.61
N GLY A 88 14.65 -3.46 -11.56
CA GLY A 88 15.96 -3.92 -11.09
C GLY A 88 16.62 -3.01 -10.04
N PHE A 89 15.86 -2.12 -9.42
CA PHE A 89 16.29 -1.28 -8.30
C PHE A 89 15.90 -1.93 -6.96
N GLN A 90 16.51 -1.48 -5.85
CA GLN A 90 16.13 -1.97 -4.53
C GLN A 90 14.93 -1.16 -4.02
N LEU A 91 13.92 -1.83 -3.46
CA LEU A 91 12.81 -1.11 -2.81
C LEU A 91 13.31 -0.21 -1.66
N THR A 92 14.46 -0.52 -1.04
CA THR A 92 15.05 0.32 0.00
C THR A 92 15.64 1.63 -0.50
N ASP A 93 15.78 1.82 -1.82
CA ASP A 93 16.34 3.04 -2.40
C ASP A 93 15.39 4.25 -2.22
N GLY A 94 14.08 4.00 -2.09
CA GLY A 94 13.06 5.04 -1.87
C GLY A 94 12.73 5.88 -3.10
N SER A 95 13.49 5.73 -4.18
CA SER A 95 13.28 6.46 -5.43
C SER A 95 13.84 5.71 -6.63
N VAL A 96 13.27 5.96 -7.80
CA VAL A 96 13.86 5.58 -9.09
C VAL A 96 13.52 6.63 -10.16
N GLU A 97 14.51 6.95 -11.00
CA GLU A 97 14.29 7.77 -12.18
C GLU A 97 13.70 6.90 -13.31
N VAL A 98 12.70 7.44 -14.01
CA VAL A 98 12.04 6.81 -15.16
C VAL A 98 12.06 7.75 -16.35
N THR A 99 12.05 7.19 -17.56
CA THR A 99 11.78 7.97 -18.78
C THR A 99 10.31 7.84 -19.14
N VAL A 100 9.62 8.97 -19.28
CA VAL A 100 8.22 9.01 -19.71
C VAL A 100 8.16 8.74 -21.21
N PRO A 101 7.46 7.70 -21.70
CA PRO A 101 7.39 7.42 -23.12
C PRO A 101 6.80 8.59 -23.91
N SER A 102 7.43 8.94 -25.03
CA SER A 102 7.09 10.14 -25.80
C SER A 102 5.81 10.01 -26.61
N ASP A 103 5.38 8.78 -26.87
CA ASP A 103 4.25 8.38 -27.72
C ASP A 103 2.94 8.20 -26.97
N LEU A 104 2.91 8.49 -25.67
CA LEU A 104 1.67 8.47 -24.88
C LEU A 104 0.70 9.57 -25.31
N GLU A 105 -0.60 9.24 -25.25
CA GLU A 105 -1.65 10.25 -25.34
C GLU A 105 -1.71 11.09 -24.06
N PRO A 106 -1.86 12.42 -24.13
CA PRO A 106 -2.08 13.23 -22.94
C PRO A 106 -3.32 12.77 -22.15
N GLY A 107 -3.26 12.83 -20.82
CA GLY A 107 -4.38 12.47 -19.97
C GLY A 107 -4.08 12.62 -18.48
N SER A 108 -5.11 12.57 -17.65
CA SER A 108 -5.05 12.77 -16.19
C SER A 108 -5.41 11.52 -15.37
N ASP A 109 -5.57 10.39 -16.05
CA ASP A 109 -5.98 9.08 -15.54
C ASP A 109 -4.81 8.09 -15.53
N TYR A 110 -3.58 8.59 -15.48
CA TYR A 110 -2.36 7.79 -15.38
C TYR A 110 -2.05 7.45 -13.93
N GLN A 111 -1.51 6.26 -13.70
CA GLN A 111 -1.03 5.82 -12.39
C GLN A 111 0.29 5.10 -12.58
N VAL A 112 1.12 5.08 -11.56
CA VAL A 112 2.23 4.14 -11.49
C VAL A 112 1.87 3.01 -10.55
N VAL A 113 2.38 1.83 -10.86
CA VAL A 113 2.34 0.68 -9.97
C VAL A 113 3.76 0.31 -9.59
N LEU A 114 4.12 0.49 -8.32
CA LEU A 114 5.38 0.01 -7.76
C LEU A 114 5.19 -1.45 -7.36
N PHE A 115 5.90 -2.34 -8.03
CA PHE A 115 5.93 -3.76 -7.75
C PHE A 115 7.21 -4.16 -7.04
N GLY A 116 7.12 -5.15 -6.16
CA GLY A 116 8.24 -5.88 -5.58
C GLY A 116 7.71 -6.97 -4.65
N ASP A 117 7.66 -6.68 -3.35
CA ASP A 117 7.06 -7.57 -2.34
C ASP A 117 5.52 -7.55 -2.38
N SER A 118 4.94 -6.41 -2.76
CA SER A 118 3.52 -6.20 -3.10
C SER A 118 3.39 -5.38 -4.40
N GLY A 119 2.16 -4.94 -4.73
CA GLY A 119 1.89 -3.95 -5.78
C GLY A 119 1.20 -2.72 -5.19
N ASN A 120 1.86 -1.57 -5.23
CA ASN A 120 1.35 -0.29 -4.74
C ASN A 120 0.96 0.62 -5.90
N VAL A 121 -0.26 1.16 -5.87
CA VAL A 121 -0.78 2.03 -6.92
C VAL A 121 -0.78 3.48 -6.44
N SER A 122 -0.27 4.40 -7.25
CA SER A 122 -0.35 5.84 -6.96
C SER A 122 -1.78 6.40 -7.13
N PRO A 123 -2.05 7.61 -6.62
CA PRO A 123 -3.15 8.42 -7.14
C PRO A 123 -3.05 8.59 -8.66
N GLU A 124 -4.16 8.92 -9.30
CA GLU A 124 -4.18 9.34 -10.71
C GLU A 124 -3.44 10.67 -10.87
N PHE A 125 -2.63 10.81 -11.91
CA PHE A 125 -1.84 12.01 -12.21
C PHE A 125 -1.83 12.31 -13.72
N THR A 126 -1.25 13.46 -14.09
CA THR A 126 -1.27 13.94 -15.48
C THR A 126 0.01 13.63 -16.24
N ILE A 127 -0.13 13.15 -17.47
CA ILE A 127 0.93 13.10 -18.49
C ILE A 127 0.52 14.02 -19.65
N GLN A 128 1.41 14.89 -20.11
CA GLN A 128 1.17 15.84 -21.22
C GLN A 128 2.31 15.97 -22.23
#